data_AF-A0A9R0VAT4-F1
#
_entry.id   AF-A0A9R0VAT4-F1
#
_cell.length_a   1.000
_cell.length_b   1.000
_cell.length_c   1.000
_cell.angle_alpha   90.00
_cell.angle_beta   90.00
_cell.angle_gamma   90.00
#
_symmetry.space_group_name_H-M   'P 1'
#
loop_
_entity.id
_entity.type
_entity.pdbx_description
1 polymer ?
#
loop_
_entity_poly.entity_id
_entity_poly.type
_entity_poly.pdbx_seq_one_letter_code
_entity_poly.pdbx_strand_id
1 'polypeptide(L)'
;MAVLGEIDGSGKIVLIDSAAVEHAMLSGLPPPPPAVDLELEKVLGDMPQKTFDFKRVPRSSEPLDIAPEITLMDVLKRVLKLPSVCSKRFLTTKVDRCVTGLVAQQQTVGPLQLPLADVAVVAQTYTDLTGGACAIGEQPIKGLLNPEAMARLAVGEALTNLVWAKVTSLADVKI
;
A
#
# COMPACT_ATOMS: atom_id res chain seq x y z
N MET A 1 -21.42 17.54 16.77
CA MET A 1 -21.05 16.11 16.91
C MET A 1 -22.32 15.38 17.26
N ALA A 2 -22.76 14.42 16.43
CA ALA A 2 -23.95 13.62 16.73
C ALA A 2 -23.53 12.37 17.49
N VAL A 3 -24.18 12.10 18.61
CA VAL A 3 -24.03 10.83 19.32
C VAL A 3 -25.01 9.86 18.69
N LEU A 4 -24.50 8.76 18.11
CA LEU A 4 -25.30 7.79 17.37
C LEU A 4 -25.67 6.54 18.20
N GLY A 5 -25.13 6.41 19.41
CA GLY A 5 -25.37 5.27 20.29
C GLY A 5 -24.47 5.28 21.51
N GLU A 6 -24.60 4.25 22.33
CA GLU A 6 -23.81 4.02 23.54
C GLU A 6 -23.22 2.60 23.56
N ILE A 7 -22.23 2.39 24.42
CA ILE A 7 -21.61 1.08 24.63
C ILE A 7 -22.15 0.54 25.95
N ASP A 8 -22.91 -0.55 25.89
CA ASP A 8 -23.57 -1.16 27.05
C ASP A 8 -22.86 -2.44 27.55
N GLY A 9 -21.86 -2.94 26.82
CA GLY A 9 -21.13 -4.17 27.14
C GLY A 9 -21.95 -5.46 26.97
N SER A 10 -23.10 -5.40 26.29
CA SER A 10 -24.00 -6.55 26.11
C SER A 10 -23.46 -7.65 25.19
N GLY A 11 -22.40 -7.37 24.44
CA GLY A 11 -21.88 -8.27 23.42
C GLY A 11 -22.72 -8.29 22.14
N LYS A 12 -23.64 -7.32 21.97
CA LYS A 12 -24.51 -7.20 20.80
C LYS A 12 -24.26 -5.91 20.04
N ILE A 13 -24.63 -5.92 18.75
CA ILE A 13 -24.88 -4.72 17.98
C ILE A 13 -26.38 -4.58 17.76
N VAL A 14 -26.94 -3.48 18.27
CA VAL A 14 -28.37 -3.17 18.17
C VAL A 14 -28.53 -1.86 17.41
N LEU A 15 -29.29 -1.88 16.31
CA LEU A 15 -29.66 -0.69 15.57
C LEU A 15 -31.16 -0.45 15.75
N ILE A 16 -31.51 0.73 16.27
CA ILE A 16 -32.89 1.15 16.44
C ILE A 16 -33.20 2.22 15.39
N ASP A 17 -34.26 2.00 14.61
CA ASP A 17 -34.80 3.02 13.71
C ASP A 17 -35.76 3.92 14.51
N SER A 18 -35.26 5.10 14.88
CA SER A 18 -36.04 6.07 15.66
C SER A 18 -37.29 6.55 14.93
N ALA A 19 -37.25 6.67 13.59
CA ALA A 19 -38.41 7.10 12.82
C ALA A 19 -39.51 6.03 12.78
N ALA A 20 -39.12 4.75 12.68
CA ALA A 20 -40.06 3.64 12.77
C ALA A 20 -40.71 3.55 14.16
N VAL A 21 -39.94 3.81 15.23
CA VAL A 21 -40.44 3.87 16.60
C VAL A 21 -41.44 5.03 16.77
N GLU A 22 -41.11 6.23 16.31
CA GLU A 22 -42.01 7.40 16.36
C GLU A 22 -43.31 7.15 15.58
N HIS A 23 -43.23 6.59 14.37
CA HIS A 23 -44.40 6.27 13.56
C HIS A 23 -45.32 5.25 14.24
N ALA A 24 -44.76 4.21 14.86
CA ALA A 24 -45.53 3.22 15.61
C ALA A 24 -46.26 3.86 16.80
N MET A 25 -45.57 4.74 17.55
CA MET A 25 -46.16 5.49 18.65
C MET A 25 -47.34 6.38 18.20
N LEU A 26 -47.17 7.11 17.09
CA LEU A 26 -48.24 7.96 16.52
C LEU A 26 -49.44 7.15 16.02
N SER A 27 -49.21 5.91 15.60
CA SER A 27 -50.25 5.02 15.06
C SER A 27 -50.93 4.14 16.13
N GLY A 28 -50.57 4.29 17.42
CA GLY A 28 -51.10 3.47 18.51
C GLY A 28 -50.66 2.00 18.45
N LEU A 29 -49.58 1.71 17.72
CA LEU A 29 -49.01 0.38 17.57
C LEU A 29 -47.86 0.16 18.57
N PRO A 30 -47.56 -1.09 18.95
CA PRO A 30 -46.38 -1.39 19.75
C PRO A 30 -45.09 -1.01 18.99
N PRO A 31 -44.01 -0.64 19.70
CA PRO A 31 -42.75 -0.30 19.05
C PRO A 31 -42.21 -1.49 18.25
N PRO A 32 -41.67 -1.25 17.04
CA PRO A 32 -41.09 -2.31 16.24
C PRO A 32 -39.84 -2.87 16.93
N PRO A 33 -39.47 -4.15 16.66
CA PRO A 33 -38.20 -4.67 17.10
C PRO A 33 -37.03 -3.85 16.49
N PRO A 34 -35.84 -3.90 17.09
CA PRO A 34 -34.65 -3.29 16.51
C PRO A 34 -34.43 -3.74 15.06
N ALA A 35 -34.00 -2.81 14.20
CA ALA A 35 -33.70 -3.09 12.80
C ALA A 35 -32.51 -4.06 12.65
N VAL A 36 -31.58 -4.04 13.62
CA VAL A 36 -30.49 -5.01 13.76
C VAL A 36 -30.41 -5.41 15.23
N ASP A 37 -30.31 -6.72 15.50
CA ASP A 37 -29.98 -7.30 16.81
C ASP A 37 -29.11 -8.54 16.55
N LEU A 38 -27.79 -8.35 16.62
CA LEU A 38 -26.82 -9.40 16.31
C LEU A 38 -25.84 -9.58 17.46
N GLU A 39 -25.57 -10.84 17.80
CA GLU A 39 -24.48 -11.22 18.71
C GLU A 39 -23.13 -10.94 18.04
N LEU A 40 -22.28 -10.11 18.67
CA LEU A 40 -20.97 -9.73 18.12
C LEU A 40 -20.07 -10.95 17.90
N GLU A 41 -20.13 -11.96 18.78
CA GLU A 41 -19.38 -13.21 18.62
C GLU A 41 -19.73 -13.95 17.32
N LYS A 42 -20.98 -13.86 16.85
CA LYS A 42 -21.40 -14.53 15.60
C LYS A 42 -21.00 -13.72 14.37
N VAL A 43 -20.97 -12.40 14.49
CA VAL A 43 -20.63 -11.48 13.39
C VAL A 43 -19.12 -11.38 13.19
N LEU A 44 -18.38 -11.30 14.30
CA LEU A 44 -16.93 -11.16 14.34
C LEU A 44 -16.20 -12.48 14.61
N GLY A 45 -16.95 -13.57 14.76
CA GLY A 45 -16.41 -14.88 15.08
C GLY A 45 -15.41 -15.37 14.04
N ASP A 46 -14.49 -16.20 14.50
CA ASP A 46 -13.41 -16.69 13.66
C ASP A 46 -13.94 -17.58 12.54
N MET A 47 -13.75 -17.13 11.31
CA MET A 47 -13.94 -17.98 10.15
C MET A 47 -12.89 -19.10 10.17
N PRO A 48 -13.26 -20.37 9.89
CA PRO A 48 -12.28 -21.45 9.84
C PRO A 48 -11.17 -21.12 8.84
N GLN A 49 -9.93 -21.43 9.22
CA GLN A 49 -8.78 -21.19 8.36
C GLN A 49 -8.90 -22.01 7.07
N LYS A 50 -8.78 -21.32 5.93
CA LYS A 50 -8.84 -21.97 4.63
C LYS A 50 -7.54 -22.71 4.33
N THR A 51 -7.63 -24.01 4.11
CA THR A 51 -6.49 -24.81 3.63
C THR A 51 -6.40 -24.75 2.11
N PHE A 52 -5.19 -24.56 1.58
CA PHE A 52 -4.91 -24.59 0.16
C PHE A 52 -3.93 -25.74 -0.14
N ASP A 53 -4.28 -26.60 -1.09
CA ASP A 53 -3.38 -27.63 -1.62
C ASP A 53 -2.82 -27.17 -2.98
N PHE A 54 -1.49 -27.13 -3.09
CA PHE A 54 -0.78 -26.64 -4.26
C PHE A 54 0.21 -27.69 -4.79
N LYS A 55 0.20 -27.90 -6.10
CA LYS A 55 1.18 -28.74 -6.80
C LYS A 55 2.14 -27.86 -7.60
N ARG A 56 3.45 -28.05 -7.42
CA ARG A 56 4.47 -27.34 -8.20
C ARG A 56 4.56 -27.94 -9.61
N VAL A 57 4.64 -27.07 -10.61
CA VAL A 57 4.88 -27.43 -12.01
C VAL A 57 6.28 -26.94 -12.39
N PRO A 58 7.20 -27.83 -12.83
CA PRO A 58 8.50 -27.40 -13.31
C PRO A 58 8.34 -26.59 -14.61
N ARG A 59 9.02 -25.45 -14.70
CA ARG A 59 9.08 -24.61 -15.91
C ARG A 59 10.45 -24.71 -16.53
N SER A 60 10.51 -24.97 -17.84
CA SER A 60 11.75 -24.84 -18.62
C SER A 60 11.97 -23.37 -19.00
N SER A 61 13.19 -22.88 -18.82
CA SER A 61 13.64 -21.59 -19.33
C SER A 61 14.69 -21.82 -20.40
N GLU A 62 14.59 -21.10 -21.51
CA GLU A 62 15.64 -21.08 -22.53
C GLU A 62 16.62 -19.93 -22.23
N PRO A 63 17.91 -20.08 -22.60
CA PRO A 63 18.85 -18.98 -22.56
C PRO A 63 18.35 -17.80 -23.39
N LEU A 64 18.72 -16.59 -22.97
CA LEU A 64 18.41 -15.38 -23.72
C LEU A 64 19.15 -15.43 -25.07
N ASP A 65 18.39 -15.43 -26.17
CA ASP A 65 18.92 -15.31 -27.52
C ASP A 65 18.67 -13.88 -28.03
N ILE A 66 19.75 -13.18 -28.38
CA ILE A 66 19.71 -11.82 -28.92
C ILE A 66 20.25 -11.88 -30.34
N ALA A 67 19.42 -11.44 -31.30
CA ALA A 67 19.81 -11.46 -32.70
C ALA A 67 21.10 -10.65 -32.95
N PRO A 68 22.05 -11.16 -33.75
CA PRO A 68 23.38 -10.55 -33.93
C PRO A 68 23.36 -9.11 -34.44
N GLU A 69 22.31 -8.71 -35.15
CA GLU A 69 22.12 -7.37 -35.71
C GLU A 69 21.65 -6.32 -34.70
N ILE A 70 21.24 -6.71 -33.49
CA ILE A 70 20.76 -5.78 -32.47
C ILE A 70 21.94 -5.04 -31.85
N THR A 71 21.96 -3.72 -32.01
CA THR A 71 23.00 -2.88 -31.38
C THR A 71 22.64 -2.53 -29.93
N LEU A 72 23.64 -2.18 -29.13
CA LEU A 72 23.43 -1.64 -27.77
C LEU A 72 22.49 -0.43 -27.79
N MET A 73 22.58 0.42 -28.81
CA MET A 73 21.75 1.61 -28.93
C MET A 73 20.28 1.26 -29.16
N ASP A 74 20.00 0.17 -29.87
CA ASP A 74 18.64 -0.33 -30.05
C ASP A 74 18.07 -0.88 -28.75
N VAL A 75 18.86 -1.62 -27.98
CA VAL A 75 18.47 -2.13 -26.65
C VAL A 75 18.20 -0.96 -25.70
N LEU A 76 19.09 0.02 -25.63
CA LEU A 76 18.93 1.19 -24.77
C LEU A 76 17.64 1.95 -25.10
N LYS A 77 17.37 2.18 -26.39
CA LYS A 77 16.12 2.82 -26.84
C LYS A 77 14.89 2.01 -26.44
N ARG A 78 14.95 0.68 -26.49
CA ARG A 78 13.85 -0.19 -26.06
C ARG A 78 13.64 -0.10 -24.54
N VAL A 79 14.71 -0.23 -23.76
CA VAL A 79 14.69 -0.17 -22.29
C VAL A 79 14.12 1.17 -21.81
N LEU A 80 14.60 2.30 -22.33
CA LEU A 80 14.15 3.63 -21.91
C LEU A 80 12.69 3.94 -22.31
N LYS A 81 12.12 3.21 -23.27
CA LYS A 81 10.70 3.30 -23.65
C LYS A 81 9.78 2.45 -22.77
N LEU A 82 10.31 1.48 -22.02
CA LEU A 82 9.49 0.65 -21.15
C LEU A 82 8.85 1.50 -20.06
N PRO A 83 7.52 1.42 -19.85
CA PRO A 83 6.86 2.19 -18.79
C PRO A 83 7.43 1.96 -17.39
N SER A 84 7.97 0.78 -17.10
CA SER A 84 8.65 0.47 -15.84
C SER A 84 9.94 1.28 -15.64
N VAL A 85 10.65 1.64 -16.72
CA VAL A 85 11.95 2.32 -16.68
C VAL A 85 11.87 3.80 -17.03
N CYS A 86 10.95 4.20 -17.92
CA CYS A 86 10.87 5.56 -18.43
C CYS A 86 10.58 6.60 -17.34
N SER A 87 10.71 7.89 -17.67
CA SER A 87 10.40 8.97 -16.72
C SER A 87 8.97 8.91 -16.19
N LYS A 88 8.81 8.95 -14.87
CA LYS A 88 7.51 8.95 -14.19
C LYS A 88 6.92 10.35 -13.99
N ARG A 89 7.37 11.34 -14.77
CA ARG A 89 6.94 12.74 -14.65
C ARG A 89 5.41 12.88 -14.72
N PHE A 90 4.75 12.08 -15.55
CA PHE A 90 3.28 12.11 -15.68
C PHE A 90 2.53 11.67 -14.42
N LEU A 91 3.17 10.94 -13.49
CA LEU A 91 2.63 10.60 -12.18
C LEU A 91 2.99 11.67 -11.14
N THR A 92 4.24 12.12 -11.15
CA THR A 92 4.74 13.02 -10.09
C THR A 92 4.22 14.46 -10.21
N THR A 93 3.84 14.92 -11.41
CA THR A 93 3.34 16.31 -11.58
C THR A 93 1.84 16.47 -11.37
N LYS A 94 1.09 15.37 -11.20
CA LYS A 94 -0.38 15.40 -11.04
C LYS A 94 -0.86 15.47 -9.60
N VAL A 95 0.08 15.38 -8.65
CA VAL A 95 -0.20 15.33 -7.22
C VAL A 95 0.51 16.46 -6.51
N ASP A 96 -0.05 16.91 -5.40
CA ASP A 96 0.66 17.78 -4.46
C ASP A 96 1.82 17.01 -3.81
N ARG A 97 2.94 17.69 -3.62
CA ARG A 97 4.18 17.10 -3.09
C ARG A 97 4.81 17.90 -1.95
N CYS A 98 4.15 18.93 -1.44
CA CYS A 98 4.69 19.80 -0.41
C CYS A 98 3.67 20.46 0.52
N VAL A 99 2.37 20.13 0.43
CA VAL A 99 1.28 20.79 1.16
C VAL A 99 1.54 21.00 2.66
N THR A 100 2.21 20.06 3.33
CA THR A 100 2.46 20.14 4.78
C THR A 100 3.64 21.03 5.16
N GLY A 101 4.51 21.38 4.21
CA GLY A 101 5.79 22.03 4.48
C GLY A 101 6.83 21.13 5.17
N LEU A 102 6.51 19.84 5.40
CA LEU A 102 7.37 18.88 6.09
C LEU A 102 8.02 17.87 5.12
N VAL A 103 7.83 18.03 3.82
CA VAL A 103 8.43 17.12 2.81
C VAL A 103 9.87 17.54 2.55
N ALA A 104 10.83 16.78 3.08
CA ALA A 104 12.26 17.05 2.96
C ALA A 104 12.84 16.50 1.64
N GLN A 105 12.41 15.32 1.20
CA GLN A 105 12.82 14.72 -0.07
C GLN A 105 11.60 14.28 -0.87
N GLN A 106 11.41 14.90 -2.03
CA GLN A 106 10.37 14.56 -3.01
C GLN A 106 10.89 13.55 -4.04
N GLN A 107 10.00 13.04 -4.88
CA GLN A 107 10.33 12.14 -6.00
C GLN A 107 11.26 12.82 -7.03
N THR A 108 11.26 14.15 -7.11
CA THR A 108 12.09 14.91 -8.06
C THR A 108 13.35 15.44 -7.41
N VAL A 109 14.45 15.47 -8.18
CA VAL A 109 15.77 15.89 -7.72
C VAL A 109 16.38 16.97 -8.60
N GLY A 110 17.19 17.82 -7.96
CA GLY A 110 18.02 18.84 -8.61
C GLY A 110 17.24 20.00 -9.26
N PRO A 111 17.97 20.93 -9.90
CA PRO A 111 17.38 22.12 -10.51
C PRO A 111 16.38 21.80 -11.64
N LEU A 112 16.57 20.67 -12.32
CA LEU A 112 15.73 20.24 -13.43
C LEU A 112 14.48 19.45 -12.97
N GLN A 113 14.33 19.19 -11.68
CA GLN A 113 13.18 18.48 -11.11
C GLN A 113 12.94 17.12 -11.80
N LEU A 114 14.01 16.33 -11.99
CA LEU A 114 13.91 15.02 -12.63
C LEU A 114 13.38 13.99 -11.63
N PRO A 115 12.37 13.15 -11.97
CA PRO A 115 11.77 12.18 -11.07
C PRO A 115 12.69 10.95 -10.88
N LEU A 116 13.75 11.13 -10.09
CA LEU A 116 14.85 10.17 -9.91
C LEU A 116 15.20 9.92 -8.44
N ALA A 117 14.40 10.39 -7.48
CA ALA A 117 14.67 10.10 -6.07
C ALA A 117 14.28 8.65 -5.73
N ASP A 118 15.21 7.92 -5.12
CA ASP A 118 15.00 6.54 -4.68
C ASP A 118 14.21 6.45 -3.36
N VAL A 119 14.24 7.52 -2.55
CA VAL A 119 13.66 7.58 -1.20
C VAL A 119 12.80 8.83 -1.02
N ALA A 120 11.71 8.69 -0.28
CA ALA A 120 10.92 9.81 0.22
C ALA A 120 11.28 10.08 1.68
N VAL A 121 11.48 11.35 2.05
CA VAL A 121 11.82 11.76 3.42
C VAL A 121 10.89 12.87 3.87
N VAL A 122 10.32 12.71 5.08
CA VAL A 122 9.42 13.68 5.71
C VAL A 122 9.93 14.01 7.11
N ALA A 123 9.86 15.29 7.48
CA ALA A 123 10.13 15.75 8.83
C ALA A 123 8.92 15.48 9.75
N GLN A 124 9.19 15.27 11.04
CA GLN A 124 8.15 15.14 12.06
C GLN A 124 7.67 16.51 12.57
N THR A 125 8.57 17.49 12.62
CA THR A 125 8.30 18.84 13.11
C THR A 125 8.93 19.88 12.17
N TYR A 126 8.55 21.14 12.32
CA TYR A 126 9.10 22.25 11.52
C TYR A 126 10.48 22.72 12.02
N THR A 127 10.90 22.28 13.20
CA THR A 127 12.09 22.78 13.89
C THR A 127 13.18 21.73 14.05
N ASP A 128 12.82 20.45 14.17
CA ASP A 128 13.76 19.37 14.40
C ASP A 128 14.17 18.68 13.09
N LEU A 129 15.32 18.00 13.12
CA LEU A 129 15.87 17.24 12.00
C LEU A 129 15.48 15.76 12.04
N THR A 130 14.42 15.42 12.76
CA THR A 130 13.88 14.07 12.90
C THR A 130 12.73 13.85 11.94
N GLY A 131 12.57 12.61 11.49
CA GLY A 131 11.72 12.33 10.35
C GLY A 131 11.45 10.85 10.11
N GLY A 132 10.65 10.59 9.09
CA GLY A 132 10.44 9.27 8.51
C GLY A 132 11.01 9.20 7.11
N ALA A 133 11.46 8.01 6.71
CA ALA A 133 11.87 7.71 5.35
C ALA A 133 11.09 6.50 4.83
N CYS A 134 10.73 6.52 3.55
CA CYS A 134 10.03 5.43 2.89
C CYS A 134 10.67 5.16 1.52
N ALA A 135 10.87 3.89 1.23
CA ALA A 135 11.36 3.38 -0.04
C ALA A 135 10.56 2.13 -0.42
N ILE A 136 10.47 1.86 -1.73
CA ILE A 136 9.72 0.73 -2.28
C ILE A 136 10.70 -0.14 -3.06
N GLY A 137 10.51 -1.46 -3.01
CA GLY A 137 11.17 -2.42 -3.89
C GLY A 137 10.18 -3.45 -4.42
N GLU A 138 10.21 -3.73 -5.71
CA GLU A 138 9.29 -4.67 -6.36
C GLU A 138 9.95 -5.44 -7.50
N GLN A 139 9.76 -6.77 -7.52
CA GLN A 139 10.40 -7.64 -8.52
C GLN A 139 9.47 -8.70 -9.13
N PRO A 140 8.21 -8.37 -9.49
CA PRO A 140 7.19 -9.37 -9.85
C PRO A 140 7.57 -10.25 -11.04
N ILE A 141 8.26 -9.69 -12.04
CA ILE A 141 8.69 -10.43 -13.24
C ILE A 141 9.65 -11.57 -12.87
N LYS A 142 10.54 -11.34 -11.90
CA LYS A 142 11.47 -12.38 -11.41
C LYS A 142 10.72 -13.53 -10.71
N GLY A 143 9.53 -13.24 -10.18
CA GLY A 143 8.65 -14.22 -9.55
C GLY A 143 8.09 -15.26 -10.50
N LEU A 144 8.02 -14.96 -11.80
CA LEU A 144 7.61 -15.92 -12.82
C LEU A 144 8.63 -17.07 -12.95
N LEU A 145 9.90 -16.79 -12.64
CA LEU A 145 11.00 -17.75 -12.65
C LEU A 145 11.24 -18.36 -11.26
N ASN A 146 11.37 -17.50 -10.24
CA ASN A 146 11.66 -17.92 -8.88
C ASN A 146 11.00 -16.94 -7.87
N PRO A 147 9.88 -17.33 -7.24
CA PRO A 147 9.19 -16.53 -6.23
C PRO A 147 10.04 -16.19 -5.00
N GLU A 148 10.94 -17.09 -4.59
CA GLU A 148 11.81 -16.88 -3.44
C GLU A 148 12.89 -15.82 -3.73
N ALA A 149 13.47 -15.87 -4.94
CA ALA A 149 14.40 -14.85 -5.42
C ALA A 149 13.71 -13.49 -5.61
N MET A 150 12.45 -13.49 -6.08
CA MET A 150 11.62 -12.29 -6.18
C MET A 150 11.45 -11.61 -4.82
N ALA A 151 11.08 -12.37 -3.79
CA ALA A 151 10.94 -11.84 -2.44
C ALA A 151 12.25 -11.23 -1.91
N ARG A 152 13.38 -11.95 -2.05
CA ARG A 152 14.69 -11.42 -1.63
C ARG A 152 15.08 -10.14 -2.35
N LEU A 153 14.85 -10.07 -3.67
CA LEU A 153 15.24 -8.92 -4.47
C LEU A 153 14.32 -7.72 -4.23
N ALA A 154 13.04 -7.93 -3.94
CA ALA A 154 12.13 -6.86 -3.56
C ALA A 154 12.56 -6.19 -2.24
N VAL A 155 12.90 -7.00 -1.23
CA VAL A 155 13.48 -6.49 0.03
C VAL A 155 14.82 -5.81 -0.21
N GLY A 156 15.70 -6.42 -1.02
CA GLY A 156 16.99 -5.85 -1.38
C GLY A 156 16.87 -4.48 -2.03
N GLU A 157 15.97 -4.33 -3.00
CA GLU A 157 15.71 -3.06 -3.69
C GLU A 157 15.17 -1.99 -2.74
N ALA A 158 14.22 -2.34 -1.86
CA ALA A 158 13.69 -1.41 -0.87
C ALA A 158 14.80 -0.88 0.05
N LEU A 159 15.71 -1.76 0.49
CA LEU A 159 16.86 -1.39 1.33
C LEU A 159 17.90 -0.56 0.57
N THR A 160 18.20 -0.91 -0.68
CA THR A 160 19.17 -0.14 -1.48
C THR A 160 18.63 1.24 -1.85
N ASN A 161 17.32 1.38 -2.03
CA ASN A 161 16.68 2.68 -2.23
C ASN A 161 16.71 3.51 -0.94
N LEU A 162 16.52 2.88 0.23
CA LEU A 162 16.51 3.54 1.53
C LEU A 162 17.90 4.03 1.99
N VAL A 163 18.99 3.48 1.45
CA VAL A 163 20.38 3.77 1.90
C VAL A 163 20.75 5.26 1.88
N TRP A 164 20.06 6.05 1.05
CA TRP A 164 20.26 7.48 0.92
C TRP A 164 19.65 8.29 2.08
N ALA A 165 18.84 7.67 2.94
CA ALA A 165 18.30 8.27 4.15
C ALA A 165 19.10 7.85 5.39
N LYS A 166 19.38 8.82 6.27
CA LYS A 166 20.00 8.54 7.57
C LYS A 166 18.98 7.86 8.48
N VAL A 167 19.12 6.55 8.64
CA VAL A 167 18.36 5.76 9.62
C VAL A 167 19.18 5.53 10.89
N THR A 168 18.52 5.37 12.03
CA THR A 168 19.15 5.11 13.33
C THR A 168 19.77 3.72 13.40
N SER A 169 19.04 2.69 12.96
CA SER A 169 19.51 1.31 12.87
C SER A 169 18.69 0.53 11.84
N LEU A 170 19.21 -0.60 11.36
CA LEU A 170 18.46 -1.49 10.47
C LEU A 170 17.23 -2.10 11.17
N ALA A 171 17.24 -2.25 12.50
CA ALA A 171 16.11 -2.78 13.28
C ALA A 171 14.89 -1.84 13.30
N ASP A 172 15.12 -0.55 13.00
CA ASP A 172 14.07 0.46 12.91
C ASP A 172 13.39 0.46 11.54
N VAL A 173 13.96 -0.23 10.54
CA VAL A 173 13.35 -0.42 9.24
C VAL A 173 12.27 -1.50 9.34
N LYS A 174 11.01 -1.10 9.13
CA LYS A 174 9.86 -2.02 9.05
C LYS A 174 9.63 -2.42 7.60
N ILE A 175 9.57 -3.73 7.34
CA ILE A 175 9.35 -4.36 6.04
C ILE A 175 7.98 -5.03 6.06
#